data_AF-A0A7S0IMZ9-F1
#
_entry.id   AF-A0A7S0IMZ9-F1
#
_cell.length_a   1.000
_cell.length_b   1.000
_cell.length_c   1.000
_cell.angle_alpha   90.00
_cell.angle_beta   90.00
_cell.angle_gamma   90.00
#
_symmetry.space_group_name_H-M   'P 1'
#
loop_
_entity.id
_entity.type
_entity.pdbx_description
1 polymer ?
#
loop_
_entity_poly.entity_id
_entity_poly.type
_entity_poly.pdbx_seq_one_letter_code
_entity_poly.pdbx_strand_id
1 'polypeptide(L)'
;MAIDTMALLLACLYGIFMGSYPVPIKSQAVLAAHVHPIIFQAFKSSWVFLTGLFFLVPLAMRGEHYAFTWWGVASAAAWVPSGFCTISAVPRIGVSLTIVLACSCASVLNFLVFWLVVGEAMKLHDIGGHRVPLAPFYLVAIVLGMVGLVYGPKWALPSEHKAASTETSRTET
;
A
#
# COMPACT_ATOMS: atom_id res chain seq x y z
N MET A 1 14.41 -24.13 1.50
CA MET A 1 12.98 -23.78 1.33
C MET A 1 12.85 -23.29 -0.10
N ALA A 2 12.29 -24.10 -1.00
CA ALA A 2 12.10 -23.67 -2.39
C ALA A 2 11.10 -22.51 -2.37
N ILE A 3 11.49 -21.36 -2.91
CA ILE A 3 10.56 -20.24 -3.09
C ILE A 3 9.51 -20.72 -4.10
N ASP A 4 8.25 -20.64 -3.70
CA ASP A 4 7.14 -20.92 -4.61
C ASP A 4 7.10 -19.81 -5.68
N THR A 5 7.56 -20.15 -6.88
CA THR A 5 7.58 -19.23 -8.03
C THR A 5 6.19 -18.67 -8.32
N MET A 6 5.13 -19.45 -8.11
CA MET A 6 3.75 -18.98 -8.33
C MET A 6 3.40 -17.88 -7.32
N ALA A 7 3.72 -18.09 -6.04
CA ALA A 7 3.49 -17.09 -5.00
C ALA A 7 4.26 -15.79 -5.29
N LEU A 8 5.51 -15.89 -5.78
CA LEU A 8 6.30 -14.72 -6.16
C LEU A 8 5.67 -13.96 -7.33
N LEU A 9 5.23 -14.67 -8.39
CA LEU A 9 4.57 -14.06 -9.53
C LEU A 9 3.27 -13.36 -9.14
N LEU A 10 2.45 -13.99 -8.29
CA LEU A 10 1.21 -13.39 -7.78
C LEU A 10 1.51 -12.15 -6.93
N ALA A 11 2.57 -12.16 -6.12
CA ALA A 11 2.99 -11.00 -5.35
C ALA A 11 3.47 -9.84 -6.25
N CYS A 12 4.21 -10.13 -7.31
CA CYS A 12 4.62 -9.13 -8.30
C CYS A 12 3.43 -8.54 -9.03
N LEU A 13 2.50 -9.37 -9.51
CA LEU A 13 1.26 -8.93 -10.14
C LEU A 13 0.43 -8.05 -9.20
N TYR A 14 0.27 -8.48 -7.95
CA TYR A 14 -0.36 -7.67 -6.91
C TYR A 14 0.31 -6.29 -6.79
N GLY A 15 1.63 -6.22 -6.74
CA GLY A 15 2.38 -4.97 -6.68
C GLY A 15 2.14 -4.06 -7.89
N ILE A 16 2.08 -4.62 -9.10
CA ILE A 16 1.82 -3.86 -10.33
C ILE A 16 0.40 -3.28 -10.31
N PHE A 17 -0.62 -4.10 -10.05
CA PHE A 17 -2.01 -3.64 -10.03
C PHE A 17 -2.26 -2.65 -8.88
N MET A 18 -1.67 -2.90 -7.71
CA MET A 18 -1.76 -2.00 -6.56
C MET A 18 -0.96 -0.71 -6.77
N GLY A 19 0.09 -0.72 -7.58
CA GLY A 19 0.82 0.49 -7.98
C GLY A 19 0.10 1.32 -9.04
N SER A 20 -0.66 0.67 -9.94
CA SER A 20 -1.32 1.33 -11.07
C SER A 20 -2.68 1.93 -10.74
N TYR A 21 -3.42 1.39 -9.76
CA TYR A 21 -4.77 1.88 -9.46
C TYR A 21 -4.90 3.37 -9.06
N PRO A 22 -3.91 4.03 -8.40
CA PRO A 22 -4.05 5.44 -8.04
C PRO A 22 -3.69 6.39 -9.19
N VAL A 23 -3.17 5.88 -10.32
CA VAL A 23 -2.79 6.71 -11.48
C VAL A 23 -4.00 7.46 -12.08
N PRO A 24 -5.17 6.83 -12.32
CA PRO A 24 -6.34 7.54 -12.85
C PRO A 24 -6.87 8.64 -11.93
N ILE A 25 -6.66 8.53 -10.61
CA ILE A 25 -7.08 9.56 -9.63
C ILE A 25 -6.30 10.87 -9.87
N LYS A 26 -5.09 10.77 -10.41
CA LYS A 26 -4.27 11.92 -10.80
C LYS A 26 -4.52 12.43 -12.21
N SER A 27 -5.47 11.85 -12.96
CA SER A 27 -5.79 12.35 -14.30
C SER A 27 -6.29 13.80 -14.22
N GLN A 28 -5.87 14.63 -15.17
CA GLN A 28 -6.24 16.05 -15.21
C GLN A 28 -7.77 16.24 -15.25
N ALA A 29 -8.48 15.35 -15.92
CA ALA A 29 -9.95 15.35 -15.96
C ALA A 29 -10.57 15.17 -14.57
N VAL A 30 -10.06 14.23 -13.76
CA VAL A 30 -10.53 14.00 -12.39
C VAL A 30 -10.22 15.20 -11.48
N LEU A 31 -9.01 15.75 -11.61
CA LEU A 31 -8.58 16.91 -10.83
C LEU A 31 -9.42 18.14 -11.17
N ALA A 32 -9.69 18.39 -12.46
CA ALA A 32 -10.55 19.49 -12.92
C ALA A 32 -12.01 19.34 -12.47
N ALA A 33 -12.50 18.10 -12.35
CA ALA A 33 -13.85 17.81 -11.89
C ALA A 33 -14.02 17.87 -10.35
N HIS A 34 -12.95 18.07 -9.58
CA HIS A 34 -12.98 18.14 -8.11
C HIS A 34 -13.78 17.00 -7.44
N VAL A 35 -13.64 15.78 -7.98
CA VAL A 35 -14.43 14.62 -7.53
C VAL A 35 -14.10 14.30 -6.07
N HIS A 36 -15.14 14.19 -5.24
CA HIS A 36 -14.97 13.89 -3.82
C HIS A 36 -14.35 12.48 -3.62
N PRO A 37 -13.34 12.30 -2.73
CA PRO A 37 -12.67 11.01 -2.49
C PRO A 37 -13.61 9.84 -2.19
N ILE A 38 -14.75 10.12 -1.55
CA ILE A 38 -15.75 9.10 -1.22
C ILE A 38 -16.34 8.42 -2.45
N ILE A 39 -16.43 9.13 -3.58
CA ILE A 39 -16.95 8.60 -4.84
C ILE A 39 -15.99 7.54 -5.38
N PHE A 40 -14.68 7.82 -5.36
CA PHE A 40 -13.66 6.82 -5.72
C PHE A 40 -13.69 5.59 -4.82
N GLN A 41 -13.85 5.79 -3.51
CA GLN A 41 -13.95 4.67 -2.56
C GLN A 41 -15.22 3.85 -2.80
N ALA A 42 -16.34 4.48 -3.13
CA ALA A 42 -17.59 3.81 -3.47
C ALA A 42 -17.43 2.98 -4.75
N PHE A 43 -16.93 3.56 -5.85
CA PHE A 43 -16.65 2.82 -7.08
C PHE A 43 -15.72 1.62 -6.87
N LYS A 44 -14.63 1.83 -6.11
CA LYS A 44 -13.70 0.76 -5.75
C LYS A 44 -14.40 -0.36 -5.00
N SER A 45 -15.23 -0.03 -4.00
CA SER A 45 -15.95 -1.01 -3.20
C SER A 45 -17.02 -1.75 -4.02
N SER A 46 -17.72 -1.04 -4.91
CA SER A 46 -18.67 -1.64 -5.85
C SER A 46 -17.98 -2.64 -6.78
N TRP A 47 -16.81 -2.31 -7.33
CA TRP A 47 -16.06 -3.24 -8.18
C TRP A 47 -15.59 -4.48 -7.42
N VAL A 48 -15.12 -4.32 -6.18
CA VAL A 48 -14.77 -5.48 -5.34
C VAL A 48 -15.99 -6.34 -5.01
N PHE A 49 -17.14 -5.73 -4.74
CA PHE A 49 -18.39 -6.45 -4.52
C PHE A 49 -18.84 -7.22 -5.78
N LEU A 50 -18.84 -6.57 -6.95
CA LEU A 50 -19.26 -7.19 -8.22
C LEU A 50 -18.32 -8.34 -8.62
N THR A 51 -17.01 -8.13 -8.52
CA THR A 51 -16.03 -9.18 -8.83
C THR A 51 -16.14 -10.35 -7.85
N GLY A 52 -16.29 -10.08 -6.55
CA GLY A 52 -16.55 -11.11 -5.54
C GLY A 52 -17.82 -11.91 -5.83
N LEU A 53 -18.91 -11.23 -6.21
CA LEU A 53 -20.17 -11.88 -6.59
C LEU A 53 -20.01 -12.76 -7.84
N PHE A 54 -19.24 -12.30 -8.82
CA PHE A 54 -18.96 -13.06 -10.04
C PHE A 54 -18.18 -14.34 -9.76
N PHE A 55 -17.33 -14.38 -8.74
CA PHE A 55 -16.70 -15.62 -8.27
C PHE A 55 -17.65 -16.47 -7.43
N LEU A 56 -18.47 -15.86 -6.58
CA LEU A 56 -19.35 -16.58 -5.67
C LEU A 56 -20.50 -17.31 -6.38
N VAL A 57 -21.09 -16.70 -7.41
CA VAL A 57 -22.24 -17.27 -8.14
C VAL A 57 -21.92 -18.63 -8.78
N PRO A 58 -20.83 -18.81 -9.55
CA PRO A 58 -20.45 -20.12 -10.07
C PRO A 58 -20.17 -21.17 -8.99
N LEU A 59 -19.56 -20.79 -7.86
CA LEU A 59 -19.34 -21.71 -6.74
C LEU A 59 -20.66 -22.16 -6.12
N ALA A 60 -21.59 -21.23 -5.92
CA ALA A 60 -22.93 -21.54 -5.43
C ALA A 60 -23.70 -22.46 -6.39
N MET A 61 -23.56 -22.25 -7.71
CA MET A 61 -24.17 -23.12 -8.73
C MET A 61 -23.58 -24.54 -8.74
N ARG A 62 -22.33 -24.72 -8.32
CA ARG A 62 -21.68 -26.04 -8.16
C ARG A 62 -22.05 -26.74 -6.86
N GLY A 63 -22.81 -26.08 -5.98
CA GLY A 63 -23.15 -26.62 -4.66
C GLY A 63 -21.96 -26.66 -3.69
N GLU A 64 -20.89 -25.92 -3.96
CA GLU A 64 -19.75 -25.84 -3.04
C GLU A 64 -20.10 -24.98 -1.82
N HIS A 65 -19.62 -25.41 -0.64
CA HIS A 65 -19.90 -24.73 0.61
C HIS A 65 -19.08 -23.44 0.75
N TYR A 66 -19.76 -22.31 0.89
CA TYR A 66 -19.13 -21.05 1.24
C TYR A 66 -19.04 -20.88 2.76
N ALA A 67 -17.83 -20.81 3.30
CA ALA A 67 -17.58 -20.56 4.71
C ALA A 67 -17.66 -19.05 4.99
N PHE A 68 -18.84 -18.56 5.37
CA PHE A 68 -18.99 -17.18 5.82
C PHE A 68 -18.26 -16.99 7.16
N THR A 69 -17.40 -15.97 7.24
CA THR A 69 -16.69 -15.63 8.48
C THR A 69 -16.94 -14.17 8.85
N TRP A 70 -17.23 -13.91 10.12
CA TRP A 70 -17.37 -12.55 10.64
C TRP A 70 -16.05 -11.76 10.57
N TRP A 71 -14.91 -12.46 10.57
CA TRP A 71 -13.60 -11.85 10.34
C TRP A 71 -13.48 -11.21 8.95
N GLY A 72 -14.08 -11.79 7.92
CA GLY A 72 -14.16 -11.19 6.59
C GLY A 72 -14.93 -9.86 6.61
N VAL A 73 -16.05 -9.81 7.34
CA VAL A 73 -16.85 -8.59 7.51
C VAL A 73 -16.06 -7.52 8.27
N ALA A 74 -15.42 -7.89 9.38
CA ALA A 74 -14.59 -6.97 10.16
C ALA A 74 -13.42 -6.41 9.34
N SER A 75 -12.76 -7.26 8.54
CA SER A 75 -11.70 -6.84 7.63
C SER A 75 -12.22 -5.89 6.55
N ALA A 76 -13.38 -6.17 5.96
CA ALA A 76 -13.99 -5.28 4.97
C ALA A 76 -14.36 -3.91 5.59
N ALA A 77 -14.89 -3.92 6.82
CA ALA A 77 -15.24 -2.69 7.55
C ALA A 77 -14.00 -1.83 7.86
N ALA A 78 -12.87 -2.45 8.24
CA ALA A 78 -11.61 -1.72 8.47
C ALA A 78 -10.94 -1.24 7.17
N TRP A 79 -11.18 -1.94 6.05
CA TRP A 79 -10.59 -1.62 4.76
C TRP A 79 -11.16 -0.34 4.12
N VAL A 80 -12.46 -0.07 4.29
CA VAL A 80 -13.12 1.13 3.75
C VAL A 80 -12.49 2.45 4.23
N PRO A 81 -12.35 2.71 5.55
CA PRO A 81 -11.72 3.94 6.04
C PRO A 81 -10.23 4.00 5.67
N SER A 82 -9.53 2.86 5.65
CA SER A 82 -8.15 2.79 5.16
C SER A 82 -8.02 3.26 3.70
N GLY A 83 -8.94 2.82 2.83
CA GLY A 83 -9.01 3.28 1.45
C GLY A 83 -9.29 4.77 1.33
N PHE A 84 -10.24 5.30 2.12
CA PHE A 84 -10.54 6.73 2.16
C PHE A 84 -9.34 7.59 2.62
N CYS A 85 -8.66 7.19 3.68
CA CYS A 85 -7.45 7.86 4.17
C CYS A 85 -6.34 7.87 3.10
N THR A 86 -6.17 6.74 2.42
CA THR A 86 -5.18 6.61 1.33
C THR A 86 -5.50 7.57 0.19
N ILE A 87 -6.74 7.59 -0.32
CA ILE A 87 -7.15 8.48 -1.42
C ILE A 87 -7.01 9.95 -1.00
N SER A 88 -7.33 10.28 0.25
CA SER A 88 -7.23 11.65 0.78
C SER A 88 -5.78 12.10 0.99
N ALA A 89 -4.85 11.18 1.21
CA ALA A 89 -3.42 11.47 1.34
C ALA A 89 -2.73 11.70 -0.01
N VAL A 90 -3.17 11.01 -1.08
CA VAL A 90 -2.52 11.06 -2.41
C VAL A 90 -2.32 12.50 -2.95
N PRO A 91 -3.32 13.41 -2.91
CA PRO A 91 -3.12 14.79 -3.37
C PRO A 91 -2.13 15.60 -2.54
N ARG A 92 -1.89 15.22 -1.28
CA ARG A 92 -1.08 15.99 -0.32
C ARG A 92 0.40 15.63 -0.38
N ILE A 93 0.70 14.34 -0.49
CA ILE A 93 2.09 13.82 -0.39
C ILE A 93 2.54 13.07 -1.64
N GLY A 94 1.65 12.93 -2.63
CA GLY A 94 1.91 12.17 -3.86
C GLY A 94 1.64 10.67 -3.72
N VAL A 95 1.46 10.02 -4.88
CA VAL A 95 1.12 8.59 -4.97
C VAL A 95 2.23 7.71 -4.39
N SER A 96 3.47 7.89 -4.88
CA SER A 96 4.59 7.04 -4.50
C SER A 96 4.82 7.06 -2.99
N LEU A 97 4.81 8.24 -2.37
CA LEU A 97 5.02 8.37 -0.94
C LEU A 97 3.87 7.78 -0.13
N THR A 98 2.62 8.00 -0.57
CA THR A 98 1.44 7.41 0.07
C THR A 98 1.51 5.88 0.09
N ILE A 99 1.83 5.25 -1.05
CA ILE A 99 1.89 3.79 -1.15
C ILE A 99 3.04 3.23 -0.31
N VAL A 100 4.24 3.83 -0.35
CA VAL A 100 5.37 3.40 0.46
C VAL A 100 5.04 3.45 1.95
N LEU A 101 4.44 4.56 2.42
CA LEU A 101 4.01 4.71 3.81
C LEU A 101 2.93 3.68 4.19
N ALA A 102 1.90 3.51 3.35
CA ALA A 102 0.81 2.58 3.62
C ALA A 102 1.30 1.12 3.68
N CYS A 103 2.08 0.65 2.70
CA CYS A 103 2.61 -0.70 2.65
C CYS A 103 3.52 -1.01 3.85
N SER A 104 4.31 -0.04 4.26
CA SER A 104 5.26 -0.26 5.36
C SER A 104 4.58 -0.22 6.72
N CYS A 105 3.67 0.73 6.96
CA CYS A 105 2.82 0.72 8.16
C CYS A 105 2.01 -0.58 8.26
N ALA A 106 1.44 -1.06 7.15
CA ALA A 106 0.74 -2.34 7.10
C ALA A 106 1.68 -3.52 7.41
N SER A 107 2.91 -3.51 6.89
CA SER A 107 3.89 -4.58 7.15
C SER A 107 4.28 -4.65 8.63
N VAL A 108 4.54 -3.50 9.25
CA VAL A 108 4.84 -3.40 10.69
C VAL A 108 3.64 -3.86 11.51
N LEU A 109 2.44 -3.36 11.20
CA LEU A 109 1.22 -3.73 11.92
C LEU A 109 0.91 -5.22 11.79
N ASN A 110 1.00 -5.78 10.60
CA ASN A 110 0.79 -7.21 10.37
C ASN A 110 1.77 -8.04 11.20
N PHE A 111 3.06 -7.70 11.19
CA PHE A 111 4.03 -8.40 12.02
C PHE A 111 3.68 -8.32 13.51
N LEU A 112 3.35 -7.12 14.01
CA LEU A 112 2.98 -6.93 15.42
C LEU A 112 1.72 -7.71 15.79
N VAL A 113 0.71 -7.74 14.92
CA VAL A 113 -0.53 -8.49 15.17
C VAL A 113 -0.28 -10.00 15.18
N PHE A 114 0.43 -10.56 14.20
CA PHE A 114 0.71 -12.00 14.18
C PHE A 114 1.59 -12.43 15.36
N TRP A 115 2.57 -11.60 15.72
CA TRP A 115 3.44 -11.91 16.84
C TRP A 115 2.77 -11.71 18.20
N LEU A 116 2.11 -10.57 18.45
CA LEU A 116 1.57 -10.19 19.76
C LEU A 116 0.16 -10.73 20.01
N VAL A 117 -0.71 -10.74 18.99
CA VAL A 117 -2.13 -11.10 19.14
C VAL A 117 -2.36 -12.57 18.83
N VAL A 118 -1.79 -13.07 17.73
CA VAL A 118 -1.97 -14.47 17.32
C VAL A 118 -1.00 -15.41 18.05
N GLY A 119 0.11 -14.87 18.57
CA GLY A 119 1.11 -15.65 19.30
C GLY A 119 1.93 -16.58 18.40
N GLU A 120 2.05 -16.27 17.10
CA GLU A 120 2.87 -17.07 16.20
C GLU A 120 4.36 -17.01 16.61
N ALA A 121 4.97 -18.18 16.77
CA ALA A 121 6.39 -18.27 17.09
C ALA A 121 7.24 -17.75 15.92
N MET A 122 8.17 -16.84 16.22
CA MET A 122 9.08 -16.29 15.22
C MET A 122 9.94 -17.40 14.59
N LYS A 123 9.97 -17.44 13.25
CA LYS A 123 10.82 -18.37 12.51
C LYS A 123 12.30 -18.03 12.74
N LEU A 124 13.00 -18.95 13.42
CA LEU A 124 14.44 -18.89 13.62
C LEU A 124 15.14 -19.29 12.31
N HIS A 125 16.14 -18.52 11.91
CA HIS A 125 16.97 -18.83 10.76
C HIS A 125 18.37 -19.21 11.25
N ASP A 126 18.93 -20.26 10.68
CA ASP A 126 20.29 -20.71 11.00
C ASP A 126 21.27 -20.02 10.05
N ILE A 127 22.10 -19.14 10.62
CA ILE A 127 23.20 -18.48 9.91
C ILE A 127 24.48 -18.89 10.62
N GLY A 128 25.23 -19.80 10.00
CA GLY A 128 26.54 -20.22 10.52
C GLY A 128 26.48 -20.96 11.86
N GLY A 129 25.40 -21.70 12.15
CA GLY A 129 25.22 -22.44 13.40
C GLY A 129 24.53 -21.64 14.52
N HIS A 130 24.24 -20.36 14.29
CA HIS A 130 23.49 -19.53 15.23
C HIS A 130 22.04 -19.34 14.76
N ARG A 131 21.09 -19.66 15.65
CA ARG A 131 19.66 -19.47 15.42
C ARG A 131 19.27 -18.03 15.77
N VAL A 132 19.07 -17.20 14.76
CA VAL A 132 18.75 -15.77 14.94
C VAL A 132 17.34 -15.47 14.42
N PRO A 133 16.51 -14.70 15.15
CA PRO A 133 15.25 -14.19 14.62
C PRO A 133 15.54 -13.04 13.65
N LEU A 134 15.42 -13.29 12.35
CA LEU A 134 15.67 -12.27 11.31
C LEU A 134 14.53 -11.25 11.16
N ALA A 135 13.31 -11.57 11.60
CA ALA A 135 12.14 -10.75 11.34
C ALA A 135 12.22 -9.32 11.90
N PRO A 136 12.71 -9.07 13.15
CA PRO A 136 12.91 -7.73 13.65
C PRO A 136 13.91 -6.91 12.83
N PHE A 137 14.96 -7.55 12.31
CA PHE A 137 15.95 -6.87 11.47
C PHE A 137 15.35 -6.43 10.13
N TYR A 138 14.50 -7.26 9.52
CA TYR A 138 13.77 -6.88 8.31
C TYR A 138 12.82 -5.70 8.56
N LEU A 139 12.13 -5.68 9.70
CA LEU A 139 11.29 -4.54 10.06
C LEU A 139 12.09 -3.24 10.25
N VAL A 140 13.22 -3.31 10.95
CA VAL A 140 14.11 -2.15 11.11
C VAL A 140 14.59 -1.67 9.74
N ALA A 141 15.00 -2.59 8.86
CA ALA A 141 15.42 -2.27 7.50
C ALA A 141 14.29 -1.61 6.68
N ILE A 142 13.04 -2.10 6.78
CA ILE A 142 11.87 -1.48 6.15
C ILE A 142 11.67 -0.07 6.66
N VAL A 143 11.68 0.15 7.99
CA VAL A 143 11.50 1.47 8.59
C VAL A 143 12.62 2.43 8.17
N LEU A 144 13.87 1.99 8.18
CA LEU A 144 15.01 2.79 7.70
C LEU A 144 14.87 3.11 6.21
N GLY A 145 14.43 2.16 5.39
CA GLY A 145 14.15 2.37 3.98
C GLY A 145 13.05 3.40 3.74
N MET A 146 11.97 3.37 4.53
CA MET A 146 10.92 4.39 4.47
C MET A 146 11.45 5.78 4.82
N VAL A 147 12.20 5.88 5.93
CA VAL A 147 12.80 7.14 6.38
C VAL A 147 13.70 7.68 5.26
N GLY A 148 14.54 6.83 4.68
CA GLY A 148 15.36 7.18 3.52
C GLY A 148 14.54 7.72 2.33
N LEU A 149 13.45 7.07 1.96
CA LEU A 149 12.58 7.51 0.86
C LEU A 149 11.85 8.82 1.15
N VAL A 150 11.44 9.05 2.40
CA VAL A 150 10.77 10.30 2.84
C VAL A 150 11.74 11.48 2.85
N TYR A 151 12.98 11.28 3.33
CA TYR A 151 13.99 12.33 3.43
C TYR A 151 14.82 12.51 2.14
N GLY A 152 14.83 11.51 1.25
CA GLY A 152 15.59 11.54 -0.01
C GLY A 152 15.34 12.79 -0.87
N PRO A 153 14.08 13.19 -1.14
CA PRO A 153 13.79 14.41 -1.89
C PRO A 153 14.31 15.69 -1.22
N LYS A 154 14.39 15.72 0.12
CA LYS A 154 14.93 16.87 0.87
C LYS A 154 16.45 16.96 0.78
N TRP A 155 17.14 15.83 0.64
CA TRP A 155 18.59 15.78 0.46
C TRP A 155 19.03 16.01 -0.98
N ALA A 156 18.19 15.62 -1.95
CA ALA A 156 18.48 15.75 -3.38
C ALA A 156 18.30 17.18 -3.94
N LEU A 157 17.80 18.14 -3.15
CA LEU A 157 17.67 19.54 -3.55
C LEU A 157 18.67 20.47 -2.86
N PRO A 158 19.97 20.47 -3.24
CA PRO A 158 20.81 21.62 -3.02
C PRO A 158 20.46 22.73 -4.04
N SER A 159 19.88 23.81 -3.55
CA SER A 159 20.09 25.20 -4.02
C SER A 159 19.55 25.74 -5.37
N GLU A 160 18.90 24.98 -6.27
CA GLU A 160 18.38 25.60 -7.52
C GLU A 160 17.23 26.61 -7.31
N HIS A 161 16.53 26.58 -6.17
CA HIS A 161 15.51 27.58 -5.87
C HIS A 161 16.05 29.00 -5.65
N LYS A 162 17.37 29.18 -5.50
CA LYS A 162 17.99 30.52 -5.49
C LYS A 162 18.26 31.08 -6.90
N ALA A 163 18.33 30.24 -7.94
CA ALA A 163 18.60 30.70 -9.30
C ALA A 163 17.34 31.27 -9.97
N ALA A 164 16.21 30.55 -9.90
CA ALA A 164 14.96 30.98 -10.53
C ALA A 164 14.35 32.25 -9.92
N SER A 165 14.54 32.49 -8.61
CA SER A 165 14.08 33.73 -7.95
C SER A 165 14.95 34.95 -8.27
N THR A 166 16.19 34.75 -8.73
CA THR A 166 17.08 35.85 -9.14
C THR A 166 16.84 36.28 -10.59
N GLU A 167 16.33 35.38 -11.44
CA GLU A 167 16.10 35.65 -12.86
C GLU A 167 14.79 36.41 -13.10
N THR A 168 13.71 36.11 -12.38
CA THR A 168 12.43 36.85 -12.50
C THR A 168 12.56 38.31 -12.03
N SER A 169 13.47 38.61 -11.09
CA SER A 169 13.71 39.99 -10.62
C SER A 169 14.58 40.82 -11.57
N ARG A 170 15.22 40.20 -12.59
CA ARG A 170 16.04 40.91 -13.59
C ARG A 170 15.28 41.28 -14.87
N THR A 171 14.12 40.67 -15.13
CA THR A 171 13.29 41.00 -16.30
C THR A 171 12.27 42.11 -16.04
N GLU A 172 12.18 42.63 -14.82
CA GLU A 172 11.26 43.73 -14.45
C GLU A 172 11.96 45.10 -14.28
N THR A 173 13.23 45.23 -14.68
CA THR A 173 13.98 46.50 -14.75
C THR A 173 14.43 46.78 -16.17
#